data_AF-A0A9W7H1L3-F1
#
_entry.id   AF-A0A9W7H1L3-F1
#
_cell.length_a   1.000
_cell.length_b   1.000
_cell.length_c   1.000
_cell.angle_alpha   90.00
_cell.angle_beta   90.00
_cell.angle_gamma   90.00
#
_symmetry.space_group_name_H-M   'P 1'
#
loop_
_entity.id
_entity.type
_entity.pdbx_description
1 polymer ?
#
loop_
_entity_poly.entity_id
_entity_poly.type
_entity_poly.pdbx_seq_one_letter_code
_entity_poly.pdbx_strand_id
1 'polypeptide(L)'
;MATLSAYPNSNPNTNFLSPSDQSNPNRESSPEPDPNADPNFHTALSNPPESVAPSVPPPSLLHLSFNQDHGCFAVGTDHGFRIYNCDPFREIFRRDFDRGVGVVEMLFRCNILALVGGGPDPQYPANKVMIWDDHQSRCISELSFRSEVRSVRLRRDRIIVVLEQKIFVYNFVDLKLLHQIETIANPKGLCAVSQGAGSLVLVCPGLQKGQVRVEHYASKRTKFIMAHDSRIACFALSQDGQMLATASSKGTLVRIYNTADGSLLQEVRRGADRAEIYSLAFSSNAQWLAVSSDKGTVHVFSLKTNAGSPSITRSRSASEPVVSPHSSLSFIKGVLPKYFSSEWSVAQFRLVEGSQYIVAFGHQKNTVVILGIDGSFYQCQFDPVNGGEMTQLEYHNFLKPEAAF
;
A
#
# COMPACT_ATOMS: atom_id res chain seq x y z
N MET A 1 0.04 28.27 7.73
CA MET A 1 0.73 29.55 7.45
C MET A 1 1.77 29.77 8.53
N ALA A 2 3.04 29.61 8.16
CA ALA A 2 4.19 30.14 8.90
C ALA A 2 5.31 30.30 7.87
N THR A 3 5.69 31.55 7.66
CA THR A 3 6.67 32.07 6.69
C THR A 3 8.09 31.87 7.23
N LEU A 4 8.99 31.36 6.39
CA LEU A 4 10.44 31.42 6.62
C LEU A 4 11.04 32.51 5.71
N SER A 5 11.71 33.45 6.36
CA SER A 5 12.32 34.66 5.83
C SER A 5 13.59 34.41 5.02
N ALA A 6 13.74 35.19 3.95
CA ALA A 6 14.88 35.24 3.04
C ALA A 6 16.07 36.06 3.58
N TYR A 7 17.28 35.77 3.08
CA TYR A 7 18.46 36.64 3.07
C TYR A 7 19.35 36.26 1.85
N PRO A 8 20.22 37.16 1.35
CA PRO A 8 20.11 37.64 -0.03
C PRO A 8 21.22 37.18 -1.00
N ASN A 9 20.88 37.31 -2.28
CA ASN A 9 21.74 37.21 -3.45
C ASN A 9 22.86 38.26 -3.46
N SER A 10 24.04 37.88 -3.95
CA SER A 10 24.94 38.78 -4.68
C SER A 10 25.62 38.03 -5.82
N ASN A 11 25.22 38.40 -7.04
CA ASN A 11 25.93 38.15 -8.29
C ASN A 11 26.60 39.47 -8.70
N PRO A 12 27.74 39.44 -9.40
CA PRO A 12 27.80 40.25 -10.62
C PRO A 12 28.43 39.52 -11.80
N ASN A 13 27.77 39.69 -12.95
CA ASN A 13 28.26 39.38 -14.29
C ASN A 13 29.53 40.17 -14.64
N THR A 14 30.38 39.57 -15.47
CA THR A 14 31.10 40.31 -16.54
C THR A 14 31.26 39.44 -17.79
N ASN A 15 30.75 39.98 -18.90
CA ASN A 15 31.03 39.58 -20.28
C ASN A 15 32.52 39.67 -20.59
N PHE A 16 33.06 38.77 -21.42
CA PHE A 16 34.12 39.14 -22.37
C PHE A 16 34.02 38.35 -23.68
N LEU A 17 34.19 39.13 -24.75
CA LEU A 17 34.16 38.81 -26.17
C LEU A 17 35.37 37.95 -26.60
N SER A 18 35.14 37.14 -27.63
CA SER A 18 36.13 36.51 -28.52
C SER A 18 36.92 37.53 -29.35
N PRO A 19 38.06 37.14 -29.94
CA PRO A 19 38.05 37.03 -31.42
C PRO A 19 38.98 35.93 -32.03
N SER A 20 38.61 35.49 -33.25
CA SER A 20 39.43 35.12 -34.45
C SER A 20 40.67 34.23 -34.28
N ASP A 21 41.12 33.36 -35.19
CA ASP A 21 40.89 33.07 -36.61
C ASP A 21 41.76 31.81 -36.86
N GLN A 22 41.33 30.87 -37.71
CA GLN A 22 42.22 30.19 -38.65
C GLN A 22 41.42 29.29 -39.63
N SER A 23 41.55 29.69 -40.89
CA SER A 23 41.34 29.02 -42.17
C SER A 23 41.95 27.59 -42.21
N ASN A 24 41.67 26.66 -43.14
CA ASN A 24 41.29 26.72 -44.55
C ASN A 24 40.83 25.29 -45.00
N PRO A 25 40.62 24.94 -46.29
CA PRO A 25 39.35 24.41 -46.79
C PRO A 25 39.44 22.95 -47.31
N ASN A 26 38.31 22.29 -47.56
CA ASN A 26 38.24 21.30 -48.63
C ASN A 26 36.86 21.32 -49.28
N ARG A 27 36.90 21.57 -50.59
CA ARG A 27 35.81 21.79 -51.51
C ARG A 27 35.87 20.62 -52.47
N GLU A 28 34.90 19.72 -52.42
CA GLU A 28 34.70 18.72 -53.48
C GLU A 28 33.33 18.91 -54.12
N SER A 29 33.39 18.84 -55.44
CA SER A 29 32.46 19.25 -56.48
C SER A 29 31.31 18.28 -56.71
N SER A 30 30.13 18.83 -56.91
CA SER A 30 28.98 18.19 -57.56
C SER A 30 29.19 18.09 -59.08
N PRO A 31 28.83 16.98 -59.74
CA PRO A 31 28.66 16.93 -61.19
C PRO A 31 27.20 17.18 -61.61
N GLU A 32 27.04 17.89 -62.72
CA GLU A 32 25.79 18.11 -63.47
C GLU A 32 25.27 16.82 -64.15
N PRO A 33 23.98 16.74 -64.51
CA PRO A 33 23.35 15.51 -65.01
C PRO A 33 23.47 15.31 -66.53
N ASP A 34 23.58 14.05 -66.91
CA ASP A 34 23.63 13.52 -68.28
C ASP A 34 22.22 13.56 -68.94
N PRO A 35 22.03 14.16 -70.14
CA PRO A 35 20.72 14.27 -70.77
C PRO A 35 20.54 13.17 -71.82
N ASN A 36 20.32 11.92 -71.41
CA ASN A 36 19.74 10.85 -72.24
C ASN A 36 19.47 9.57 -71.42
N ALA A 37 18.29 9.46 -70.81
CA ALA A 37 17.75 8.17 -70.38
C ALA A 37 16.22 8.18 -70.44
N ASP A 38 15.67 7.17 -71.12
CA ASP A 38 14.25 6.99 -71.47
C ASP A 38 13.26 7.04 -70.28
N PRO A 39 12.05 7.62 -70.46
CA PRO A 39 11.01 7.60 -69.44
C PRO A 39 10.05 6.45 -69.71
N ASN A 40 10.23 5.28 -69.08
CA ASN A 40 9.14 4.32 -68.83
C ASN A 40 9.62 3.10 -68.04
N PHE A 41 9.71 3.20 -66.72
CA PHE A 41 9.55 2.05 -65.81
C PHE A 41 9.00 2.55 -64.47
N HIS A 42 7.69 2.40 -64.27
CA HIS A 42 7.06 2.54 -62.96
C HIS A 42 7.38 1.30 -62.12
N THR A 43 8.40 1.39 -61.26
CA THR A 43 8.56 0.49 -60.11
C THR A 43 8.15 1.26 -58.86
N ALA A 44 7.03 0.85 -58.26
CA ALA A 44 6.61 1.32 -56.95
C ALA A 44 7.67 0.96 -55.91
N LEU A 45 8.42 1.96 -55.43
CA LEU A 45 9.28 1.82 -54.27
C LEU A 45 8.38 1.72 -53.03
N SER A 46 8.23 0.51 -52.52
CA SER A 46 7.69 0.27 -51.18
C SER A 46 8.56 0.99 -50.16
N ASN A 47 7.98 1.91 -49.38
CA ASN A 47 8.64 2.47 -48.20
C ASN A 47 9.17 1.32 -47.33
N PRO A 48 10.40 1.41 -46.78
CA PRO A 48 10.84 0.43 -45.79
C PRO A 48 9.87 0.45 -44.61
N PRO A 49 9.58 -0.70 -43.98
CA PRO A 49 8.73 -0.72 -42.81
C PRO A 49 9.37 0.21 -41.76
N GLU A 50 8.56 1.14 -41.23
CA GLU A 50 8.95 1.96 -40.10
C GLU A 50 9.58 1.04 -39.05
N SER A 51 10.83 1.32 -38.69
CA SER A 51 11.52 0.60 -37.64
C SER A 51 10.74 0.86 -36.35
N VAL A 52 9.90 -0.08 -35.95
CA VAL A 52 9.26 -0.09 -34.63
C VAL A 52 10.41 -0.07 -33.64
N ALA A 53 10.62 1.09 -32.98
CA ALA A 53 11.59 1.20 -31.91
C ALA A 53 11.31 0.05 -30.92
N PRO A 54 12.32 -0.66 -30.42
CA PRO A 54 12.09 -1.75 -29.48
C PRO A 54 11.28 -1.21 -28.31
N SER A 55 10.07 -1.74 -28.12
CA SER A 55 9.20 -1.35 -27.02
C SER A 55 9.98 -1.62 -25.73
N VAL A 56 10.35 -0.55 -25.01
CA VAL A 56 10.98 -0.68 -23.69
C VAL A 56 10.06 -1.57 -22.85
N PRO A 57 10.56 -2.70 -22.30
CA PRO A 57 9.73 -3.59 -21.50
C PRO A 57 9.12 -2.82 -20.33
N PRO A 58 7.87 -3.13 -19.94
CA PRO A 58 7.26 -2.45 -18.81
C PRO A 58 8.10 -2.68 -17.55
N PRO A 59 8.21 -1.67 -16.66
CA PRO A 59 9.04 -1.77 -15.47
C PRO A 59 8.52 -2.87 -14.53
N SER A 60 9.43 -3.55 -13.84
CA SER A 60 9.06 -4.54 -12.83
C SER A 60 8.62 -3.84 -11.54
N LEU A 61 7.50 -4.27 -10.96
CA LEU A 61 7.06 -3.79 -9.66
C LEU A 61 7.87 -4.41 -8.52
N LEU A 62 8.31 -3.55 -7.61
CA LEU A 62 9.03 -3.93 -6.40
C LEU A 62 8.20 -3.64 -5.13
N HIS A 63 7.31 -2.64 -5.18
CA HIS A 63 6.53 -2.21 -4.03
C HIS A 63 5.15 -1.68 -4.42
N LEU A 64 4.14 -1.96 -3.60
CA LEU A 64 2.81 -1.38 -3.67
C LEU A 64 2.32 -1.05 -2.26
N SER A 65 1.85 0.18 -2.05
CA SER A 65 1.25 0.59 -0.79
C SER A 65 0.20 1.68 -1.00
N PHE A 66 -0.89 1.61 -0.25
CA PHE A 66 -1.79 2.74 -0.10
C PHE A 66 -1.19 3.78 0.84
N ASN A 67 -1.53 5.05 0.64
CA ASN A 67 -1.33 6.05 1.68
C ASN A 67 -2.34 5.84 2.83
N GLN A 68 -2.16 6.60 3.90
CA GLN A 68 -2.85 6.45 5.19
C GLN A 68 -4.36 6.69 5.16
N ASP A 69 -4.88 7.35 4.12
CA ASP A 69 -6.31 7.59 3.91
C ASP A 69 -6.88 6.78 2.73
N HIS A 70 -6.06 5.94 2.09
CA HIS A 70 -6.39 5.14 0.91
C HIS A 70 -6.82 5.96 -0.33
N GLY A 71 -6.55 7.27 -0.33
CA GLY A 71 -6.87 8.15 -1.44
C GLY A 71 -5.82 8.17 -2.55
N CYS A 72 -4.61 7.72 -2.23
CA CYS A 72 -3.50 7.57 -3.15
C CYS A 72 -2.80 6.22 -2.92
N PHE A 73 -1.99 5.81 -3.88
CA PHE A 73 -1.07 4.70 -3.70
C PHE A 73 0.29 4.99 -4.32
N ALA A 74 1.31 4.37 -3.76
CA ALA A 74 2.69 4.45 -4.19
C ALA A 74 3.14 3.14 -4.82
N VAL A 75 3.98 3.28 -5.83
CA VAL A 75 4.52 2.20 -6.62
C VAL A 75 6.04 2.35 -6.66
N GLY A 76 6.76 1.35 -6.14
CA GLY A 76 8.20 1.22 -6.33
C GLY A 76 8.49 0.30 -7.50
N THR A 77 9.42 0.67 -8.36
CA THR A 77 9.79 -0.08 -9.56
C THR A 77 11.30 -0.31 -9.60
N ASP A 78 11.75 -1.15 -10.53
CA ASP A 78 13.17 -1.29 -10.87
C ASP A 78 13.79 -0.03 -11.54
N HIS A 79 12.99 0.98 -11.89
CA HIS A 79 13.41 2.23 -12.53
C HIS A 79 12.89 3.49 -11.80
N GLY A 80 12.83 3.45 -10.46
CA GLY A 80 12.34 4.57 -9.65
C GLY A 80 10.96 4.33 -9.06
N PHE A 81 10.13 5.36 -8.97
CA PHE A 81 8.82 5.27 -8.29
C PHE A 81 7.74 6.16 -8.89
N ARG A 82 6.48 5.83 -8.60
CA ARG A 82 5.29 6.52 -9.10
C ARG A 82 4.25 6.67 -8.00
N ILE A 83 3.50 7.78 -8.03
CA ILE A 83 2.40 8.05 -7.11
C ILE A 83 1.12 8.26 -7.93
N TYR A 84 0.05 7.58 -7.52
CA TYR A 84 -1.25 7.63 -8.18
C TYR A 84 -2.33 8.10 -7.21
N ASN A 85 -3.34 8.80 -7.73
CA ASN A 85 -4.59 9.08 -7.05
C ASN A 85 -5.58 7.94 -7.34
N CYS A 86 -6.34 7.49 -6.35
CA CYS A 86 -7.31 6.41 -6.52
C CYS A 86 -8.61 6.89 -7.19
N ASP A 87 -9.08 8.12 -6.90
CA ASP A 87 -10.37 8.65 -7.37
C ASP A 87 -10.30 10.17 -7.64
N PRO A 88 -10.40 10.64 -8.89
CA PRO A 88 -10.36 9.82 -10.11
C PRO A 88 -8.99 9.13 -10.24
N PHE A 89 -8.97 7.94 -10.83
CA PHE A 89 -7.73 7.23 -11.10
C PHE A 89 -6.82 8.06 -12.03
N ARG A 90 -5.62 8.39 -11.57
CA ARG A 90 -4.59 9.06 -12.39
C ARG A 90 -3.22 8.99 -11.74
N GLU A 91 -2.17 8.99 -12.56
CA GLU A 91 -0.81 9.27 -12.09
C GLU A 91 -0.72 10.73 -11.63
N ILE A 92 -0.22 10.96 -10.41
CA ILE A 92 0.04 12.31 -9.89
C ILE A 92 1.43 12.75 -10.34
N PHE A 93 2.43 11.90 -10.14
CA PHE A 93 3.80 12.11 -10.60
C PHE A 93 4.61 10.81 -10.59
N ARG A 94 5.74 10.83 -11.30
CA ARG A 94 6.78 9.80 -11.26
C ARG A 94 8.16 10.41 -11.05
N ARG A 95 9.10 9.60 -10.59
CA ARG A 95 10.53 9.88 -10.64
C ARG A 95 11.22 8.67 -11.25
N ASP A 96 11.74 8.87 -12.45
CA ASP A 96 12.47 7.85 -13.18
C ASP A 96 13.93 7.86 -12.72
N PHE A 97 14.40 6.71 -12.25
CA PHE A 97 15.78 6.44 -11.89
C PHE A 97 16.30 5.31 -12.76
N ASP A 98 17.61 5.20 -12.93
CA ASP A 98 18.24 4.06 -13.61
C ASP A 98 18.28 2.79 -12.73
N ARG A 99 17.73 2.86 -11.51
CA ARG A 99 17.86 1.83 -10.45
C ARG A 99 16.59 1.72 -9.60
N GLY A 100 16.47 0.59 -8.90
CA GLY A 100 15.25 0.16 -8.23
C GLY A 100 14.98 0.80 -6.86
N VAL A 101 13.70 1.03 -6.59
CA VAL A 101 13.17 1.49 -5.30
C VAL A 101 12.20 0.44 -4.75
N GLY A 102 12.60 -0.23 -3.68
CA GLY A 102 11.88 -1.38 -3.10
C GLY A 102 10.90 -1.04 -1.98
N VAL A 103 10.96 0.18 -1.43
CA VAL A 103 9.94 0.70 -0.50
C VAL A 103 9.67 2.14 -0.86
N VAL A 104 8.40 2.50 -0.99
CA VAL A 104 7.92 3.86 -1.19
C VAL A 104 6.75 4.08 -0.23
N GLU A 105 6.97 4.84 0.84
CA GLU A 105 5.97 5.10 1.87
C GLU A 105 5.61 6.58 1.88
N MET A 106 4.35 6.88 1.58
CA MET A 106 3.81 8.24 1.57
C MET A 106 3.56 8.74 2.99
N LEU A 107 3.64 10.06 3.20
CA LEU A 107 3.02 10.71 4.34
C LEU A 107 1.74 11.43 3.90
N PHE A 108 0.61 10.74 4.00
CA PHE A 108 -0.70 11.18 3.49
C PHE A 108 -0.62 11.63 2.03
N ARG A 109 -0.83 12.92 1.76
CA ARG A 109 -0.69 13.56 0.45
C ARG A 109 0.38 14.68 0.49
N CYS A 110 1.31 14.60 1.45
CA CYS A 110 2.44 15.51 1.53
C CYS A 110 3.50 15.18 0.48
N ASN A 111 4.40 16.12 0.24
CA ASN A 111 5.59 15.96 -0.60
C ASN A 111 6.70 15.11 0.05
N ILE A 112 6.52 14.65 1.29
CA ILE A 112 7.51 13.84 2.00
C ILE A 112 7.20 12.35 1.85
N LEU A 113 8.22 11.61 1.43
CA LEU A 113 8.20 10.17 1.22
C LEU A 113 9.36 9.53 2.00
N ALA A 114 9.20 8.28 2.40
CA ALA A 114 10.31 7.43 2.83
C ALA A 114 10.62 6.40 1.74
N LEU A 115 11.87 6.37 1.31
CA LEU A 115 12.36 5.48 0.25
C LEU A 115 13.39 4.49 0.81
N VAL A 116 13.36 3.25 0.32
CA VAL A 116 14.42 2.26 0.51
C VAL A 116 14.72 1.65 -0.85
N GLY A 117 15.99 1.51 -1.21
CA GLY A 117 16.36 0.85 -2.45
C GLY A 117 16.04 -0.65 -2.41
N GLY A 118 15.71 -1.22 -3.56
CA GLY A 118 15.43 -2.65 -3.68
C GLY A 118 15.48 -3.11 -5.13
N GLY A 119 15.16 -4.38 -5.36
CA GLY A 119 15.37 -5.02 -6.66
C GLY A 119 16.83 -5.44 -6.87
N PRO A 120 17.17 -5.92 -8.07
CA PRO A 120 18.50 -6.45 -8.37
C PRO A 120 19.60 -5.37 -8.43
N ASP A 121 19.25 -4.13 -8.78
CA ASP A 121 20.15 -2.97 -8.77
C ASP A 121 19.49 -1.78 -8.05
N PRO A 122 19.68 -1.64 -6.73
CA PRO A 122 18.94 -0.68 -5.92
C PRO A 122 19.52 0.73 -5.98
N GLN A 123 18.65 1.75 -6.10
CA GLN A 123 19.06 3.16 -6.15
C GLN A 123 19.69 3.66 -4.83
N TYR A 124 19.29 3.06 -3.71
CA TYR A 124 19.80 3.35 -2.37
C TYR A 124 20.15 2.04 -1.65
N PRO A 125 21.03 2.05 -0.63
CA PRO A 125 21.28 0.84 0.16
C PRO A 125 20.00 0.32 0.83
N ALA A 126 19.77 -0.99 0.78
CA ALA A 126 18.57 -1.63 1.35
C ALA A 126 18.50 -1.52 2.90
N ASN A 127 19.59 -1.12 3.55
CA ASN A 127 19.66 -0.87 4.99
C ASN A 127 19.55 0.61 5.36
N LYS A 128 19.16 1.48 4.42
CA LYS A 128 18.93 2.91 4.67
C LYS A 128 17.51 3.31 4.31
N VAL A 129 16.92 4.16 5.16
CA VAL A 129 15.67 4.86 4.85
C VAL A 129 16.04 6.29 4.45
N MET A 130 15.71 6.66 3.22
CA MET A 130 15.89 8.01 2.69
C MET A 130 14.61 8.81 2.91
N ILE A 131 14.71 9.98 3.53
CA ILE A 131 13.60 10.93 3.65
C ILE A 131 13.66 11.85 2.44
N TRP A 132 12.74 11.65 1.50
CA TRP A 132 12.68 12.33 0.22
C TRP A 132 11.67 13.47 0.26
N ASP A 133 12.07 14.64 -0.22
CA ASP A 133 11.18 15.76 -0.51
C ASP A 133 10.98 15.86 -2.02
N ASP A 134 9.77 15.54 -2.48
CA ASP A 134 9.44 15.52 -3.90
C ASP A 134 9.38 16.91 -4.53
N HIS A 135 8.97 17.92 -3.76
CA HIS A 135 8.95 19.30 -4.22
C HIS A 135 10.39 19.80 -4.49
N GLN A 136 11.35 19.39 -3.66
CA GLN A 136 12.77 19.68 -3.89
C GLN A 136 13.46 18.65 -4.79
N SER A 137 12.79 17.55 -5.12
CA SER A 137 13.32 16.41 -5.87
C SER A 137 14.67 15.92 -5.35
N ARG A 138 14.80 15.83 -4.02
CA ARG A 138 16.03 15.35 -3.38
C ARG A 138 15.77 14.67 -2.04
N CYS A 139 16.74 13.87 -1.62
CA CYS A 139 16.82 13.37 -0.26
C CYS A 139 17.22 14.50 0.70
N ILE A 140 16.46 14.68 1.77
CA ILE A 140 16.70 15.71 2.80
C ILE A 140 17.27 15.13 4.11
N SER A 141 17.15 13.81 4.32
CA SER A 141 17.75 13.12 5.46
C SER A 141 17.83 11.60 5.24
N GLU A 142 18.64 10.89 6.04
CA GLU A 142 18.72 9.43 6.00
C GLU A 142 18.78 8.81 7.41
N LEU A 143 18.26 7.59 7.53
CA LEU A 143 18.41 6.73 8.70
C LEU A 143 19.12 5.45 8.28
N SER A 144 20.25 5.13 8.93
CA SER A 144 21.08 3.96 8.59
C SER A 144 20.95 2.85 9.62
N PHE A 145 20.82 1.61 9.14
CA PHE A 145 20.62 0.42 9.97
C PHE A 145 21.70 -0.64 9.68
N ARG A 146 21.87 -1.57 10.63
CA ARG A 146 22.84 -2.67 10.50
C ARG A 146 22.36 -3.83 9.64
N SER A 147 21.08 -3.87 9.29
CA SER A 147 20.48 -4.88 8.44
C SER A 147 19.44 -4.25 7.53
N GLU A 148 18.97 -5.01 6.55
CA GLU A 148 17.96 -4.58 5.59
C GLU A 148 16.67 -4.10 6.27
N VAL A 149 16.14 -3.02 5.73
CA VAL A 149 14.82 -2.49 6.08
C VAL A 149 13.77 -3.32 5.36
N ARG A 150 12.86 -3.92 6.13
CA ARG A 150 11.75 -4.75 5.62
C ARG A 150 10.52 -3.93 5.31
N SER A 151 10.27 -2.86 6.06
CA SER A 151 9.13 -1.95 5.86
C SER A 151 9.36 -0.63 6.60
N VAL A 152 8.72 0.42 6.12
CA VAL A 152 8.61 1.71 6.82
C VAL A 152 7.13 2.03 7.05
N ARG A 153 6.78 2.73 8.14
CA ARG A 153 5.47 3.37 8.31
C ARG A 153 5.68 4.81 8.72
N LEU A 154 4.94 5.71 8.06
CA LEU A 154 4.97 7.13 8.37
C LEU A 154 3.69 7.57 9.07
N ARG A 155 3.88 8.47 10.04
CA ARG A 155 2.84 9.29 10.68
C ARG A 155 3.36 10.73 10.74
N ARG A 156 2.48 11.71 10.93
CA ARG A 156 2.87 13.14 10.96
C ARG A 156 3.95 13.49 11.99
N ASP A 157 4.08 12.68 13.03
CA ASP A 157 5.02 12.89 14.14
C ASP A 157 5.94 11.68 14.39
N ARG A 158 5.85 10.61 13.59
CA ARG A 158 6.66 9.38 13.78
C ARG A 158 7.13 8.77 12.48
N ILE A 159 8.34 8.21 12.52
CA ILE A 159 8.87 7.29 11.51
C ILE A 159 9.06 5.95 12.20
N ILE A 160 8.47 4.89 11.66
CA ILE A 160 8.62 3.53 12.18
C ILE A 160 9.38 2.73 11.13
N VAL A 161 10.52 2.18 11.51
CA VAL A 161 11.36 1.37 10.63
C VAL A 161 11.40 -0.06 11.14
N VAL A 162 11.06 -1.01 10.27
CA VAL A 162 10.98 -2.44 10.59
C VAL A 162 12.17 -3.15 9.97
N LEU A 163 13.00 -3.77 10.81
CA LEU A 163 14.00 -4.77 10.43
C LEU A 163 13.43 -6.17 10.69
N GLU A 164 14.22 -7.19 10.41
CA GLU A 164 13.79 -8.59 10.56
C GLU A 164 13.47 -8.99 12.01
N GLN A 165 14.13 -8.42 13.03
CA GLN A 165 13.88 -8.78 14.44
C GLN A 165 13.72 -7.56 15.35
N LYS A 166 13.72 -6.34 14.76
CA LYS A 166 13.68 -5.09 15.51
C LYS A 166 12.81 -4.07 14.80
N ILE A 167 12.09 -3.28 15.58
CA ILE A 167 11.36 -2.11 15.10
C ILE A 167 11.90 -0.89 15.82
N PHE A 168 12.20 0.16 15.07
CA PHE A 168 12.66 1.44 15.59
C PHE A 168 11.59 2.49 15.37
N VAL A 169 11.30 3.27 16.42
CA VAL A 169 10.31 4.35 16.38
C VAL A 169 11.05 5.65 16.64
N TYR A 170 11.06 6.52 15.63
CA TYR A 170 11.69 7.84 15.67
C TYR A 170 10.63 8.93 15.75
N ASN A 171 10.99 10.05 16.36
CA ASN A 171 10.27 11.30 16.15
C ASN A 171 10.51 11.79 14.71
N PHE A 172 9.47 12.25 14.03
CA PHE A 172 9.57 12.66 12.62
C PHE A 172 10.34 13.99 12.43
N VAL A 173 10.24 14.92 13.38
CA VAL A 173 10.77 16.28 13.24
C VAL A 173 12.27 16.33 13.47
N ASP A 174 12.75 15.76 14.58
CA ASP A 174 14.16 15.81 14.99
C ASP A 174 14.92 14.49 14.75
N LEU A 175 14.23 13.47 14.21
CA LEU A 175 14.77 12.14 13.95
C LEU A 175 15.35 11.45 15.18
N LYS A 176 14.95 11.87 16.38
CA LYS A 176 15.38 11.23 17.63
C LYS A 176 14.75 9.87 17.77
N LEU A 177 15.57 8.84 18.05
CA LEU A 177 15.08 7.51 18.40
C LEU A 177 14.32 7.57 19.73
N LEU A 178 13.06 7.10 19.72
CA LEU A 178 12.18 7.10 20.88
C LEU A 178 12.01 5.71 21.50
N HIS A 179 11.93 4.67 20.68
CA HIS A 179 11.68 3.31 21.15
C HIS A 179 12.31 2.29 20.19
N GLN A 180 12.91 1.25 20.77
CA GLN A 180 13.36 0.07 20.05
C GLN A 180 12.59 -1.14 20.60
N ILE A 181 11.94 -1.88 19.70
CA ILE A 181 11.09 -3.03 20.01
C ILE A 181 11.75 -4.27 19.40
N GLU A 182 11.95 -5.31 20.21
CA GLU A 182 12.35 -6.62 19.71
C GLU A 182 11.11 -7.42 19.31
N THR A 183 11.20 -8.13 18.18
CA THR A 183 10.15 -8.99 17.65
C THR A 183 10.70 -10.38 17.38
N ILE A 184 9.80 -11.37 17.26
CA ILE A 184 10.14 -12.59 16.53
C ILE A 184 10.56 -12.24 15.09
N ALA A 185 11.22 -13.17 14.39
CA ALA A 185 11.55 -13.02 12.97
C ALA A 185 10.33 -12.55 12.16
N ASN A 186 10.50 -11.40 11.52
CA ASN A 186 9.50 -10.61 10.81
C ASN A 186 9.98 -10.33 9.37
N PRO A 187 10.16 -11.39 8.54
CA PRO A 187 10.71 -11.24 7.19
C PRO A 187 9.81 -10.41 6.26
N LYS A 188 8.50 -10.37 6.55
CA LYS A 188 7.52 -9.57 5.81
C LYS A 188 7.41 -8.12 6.28
N GLY A 189 8.19 -7.70 7.27
CA GLY A 189 8.16 -6.33 7.78
C GLY A 189 6.82 -5.93 8.40
N LEU A 190 6.06 -6.87 8.98
CA LEU A 190 4.72 -6.61 9.52
C LEU A 190 4.78 -5.55 10.64
N CYS A 191 4.12 -4.43 10.40
CA CYS A 191 3.85 -3.39 11.38
C CYS A 191 2.68 -2.52 10.90
N ALA A 192 1.81 -2.13 11.83
CA ALA A 192 0.68 -1.25 11.59
C ALA A 192 0.62 -0.19 12.69
N VAL A 193 0.20 1.02 12.35
CA VAL A 193 0.13 2.15 13.27
C VAL A 193 -1.19 2.89 13.09
N SER A 194 -1.75 3.44 14.17
CA SER A 194 -2.94 4.27 14.07
C SER A 194 -2.60 5.59 13.37
N GLN A 195 -3.50 6.02 12.48
CA GLN A 195 -3.29 7.17 11.61
C GLN A 195 -4.20 8.37 11.96
N GLY A 196 -5.09 8.20 12.94
CA GLY A 196 -5.86 9.28 13.53
C GLY A 196 -4.98 10.33 14.24
N ALA A 197 -5.55 11.51 14.48
CA ALA A 197 -4.87 12.62 15.17
C ALA A 197 -4.53 12.33 16.65
N GLY A 198 -5.08 11.26 17.21
CA GLY A 198 -4.84 10.83 18.58
C GLY A 198 -3.42 10.29 18.82
N SER A 199 -3.24 9.69 19.99
CA SER A 199 -1.95 9.08 20.32
C SER A 199 -1.65 7.85 19.46
N LEU A 200 -0.37 7.58 19.25
CA LEU A 200 0.09 6.43 18.49
C LEU A 200 -0.33 5.13 19.20
N VAL A 201 -1.02 4.27 18.45
CA VAL A 201 -1.13 2.84 18.73
C VAL A 201 -0.28 2.13 17.68
N LEU A 202 0.68 1.32 18.11
CA LEU A 202 1.54 0.53 17.23
C LEU A 202 1.29 -0.95 17.44
N VAL A 203 1.20 -1.69 16.35
CA VAL A 203 1.02 -3.14 16.35
C VAL A 203 2.17 -3.81 15.59
N CYS A 204 2.72 -4.86 16.18
CA CYS A 204 3.79 -5.67 15.60
C CYS A 204 3.71 -7.13 16.06
N PRO A 205 4.41 -8.08 15.41
CA PRO A 205 4.58 -9.41 15.95
C PRO A 205 5.18 -9.38 17.37
N GLY A 206 4.67 -10.22 18.26
CA GLY A 206 5.27 -10.43 19.59
C GLY A 206 6.56 -11.24 19.52
N LEU A 207 7.04 -11.69 20.68
CA LEU A 207 8.23 -12.56 20.76
C LEU A 207 7.89 -14.05 20.55
N GLN A 208 6.60 -14.39 20.61
CA GLN A 208 6.10 -15.75 20.46
C GLN A 208 5.34 -15.95 19.15
N LYS A 209 5.36 -17.18 18.64
CA LYS A 209 4.59 -17.58 17.46
C LYS A 209 3.10 -17.28 17.67
N GLY A 210 2.52 -16.54 16.73
CA GLY A 210 1.09 -16.22 16.75
C GLY A 210 0.67 -15.16 17.76
N GLN A 211 1.65 -14.56 18.45
CA GLN A 211 1.44 -13.44 19.36
C GLN A 211 1.54 -12.11 18.59
N VAL A 212 0.68 -11.17 18.94
CA VAL A 212 0.73 -9.77 18.48
C VAL A 212 0.98 -8.86 19.69
N ARG A 213 1.92 -7.93 19.56
CA ARG A 213 2.21 -6.88 20.53
C ARG A 213 1.52 -5.59 20.09
N VAL A 214 0.81 -4.96 21.01
CA VAL A 214 0.10 -3.68 20.84
C VAL A 214 0.66 -2.68 21.85
N GLU A 215 1.18 -1.56 21.35
CA GLU A 215 1.73 -0.47 22.13
C GLU A 215 0.80 0.73 22.12
N HIS A 216 0.32 1.16 23.28
CA HIS A 216 -0.47 2.37 23.47
C HIS A 216 0.42 3.49 24.04
N TYR A 217 0.89 4.40 23.19
CA TYR A 217 1.88 5.40 23.60
C TYR A 217 1.33 6.45 24.57
N ALA A 218 0.05 6.83 24.47
CA ALA A 218 -0.56 7.79 25.41
C ALA A 218 -0.60 7.24 26.83
N SER A 219 -1.06 6.00 26.98
CA SER A 219 -1.21 5.36 28.30
C SER A 219 0.05 4.63 28.76
N LYS A 220 1.09 4.56 27.91
CA LYS A 220 2.32 3.77 28.13
C LYS A 220 2.01 2.31 28.48
N ARG A 221 1.01 1.73 27.82
CA ARG A 221 0.55 0.34 28.06
C ARG A 221 0.93 -0.55 26.88
N THR A 222 1.53 -1.69 27.20
CA THR A 222 1.76 -2.77 26.24
C THR A 222 0.73 -3.88 26.45
N LYS A 223 0.19 -4.43 25.37
CA LYS A 223 -0.68 -5.61 25.37
C LYS A 223 -0.11 -6.68 24.45
N PHE A 224 -0.18 -7.93 24.91
CA PHE A 224 0.19 -9.10 24.13
C PHE A 224 -1.07 -9.93 23.90
N ILE A 225 -1.40 -10.18 22.63
CA ILE A 225 -2.58 -10.94 22.23
C ILE A 225 -2.08 -12.24 21.59
N MET A 226 -2.41 -13.38 22.19
CA MET A 226 -2.21 -14.68 21.56
C MET A 226 -3.29 -14.91 20.51
N ALA A 227 -3.08 -14.33 19.33
CA ALA A 227 -4.11 -14.23 18.32
C ALA A 227 -4.34 -15.56 17.57
N HIS A 228 -3.29 -16.35 17.36
CA HIS A 228 -3.34 -17.60 16.61
C HIS A 228 -2.31 -18.63 17.13
N ASP A 229 -2.54 -19.92 16.89
CA ASP A 229 -1.55 -20.97 17.22
C ASP A 229 -0.42 -21.07 16.16
N SER A 230 -0.65 -20.46 14.98
CA SER A 230 0.29 -20.43 13.87
C SER A 230 0.91 -19.03 13.71
N ARG A 231 1.99 -18.90 12.93
CA ARG A 231 2.67 -17.60 12.74
C ARG A 231 1.68 -16.57 12.22
N ILE A 232 1.80 -15.33 12.70
CA ILE A 232 1.04 -14.21 12.15
C ILE A 232 1.50 -13.98 10.70
N ALA A 233 0.54 -13.97 9.77
CA ALA A 233 0.81 -13.78 8.34
C ALA A 233 0.49 -12.35 7.89
N CYS A 234 -0.56 -11.75 8.47
CA CYS A 234 -1.02 -10.41 8.17
C CYS A 234 -1.81 -9.84 9.35
N PHE A 235 -1.80 -8.53 9.54
CA PHE A 235 -2.71 -7.82 10.43
C PHE A 235 -2.94 -6.39 9.94
N ALA A 236 -4.09 -5.84 10.32
CA ALA A 236 -4.45 -4.45 10.07
C ALA A 236 -5.02 -3.81 11.33
N LEU A 237 -4.82 -2.50 11.44
CA LEU A 237 -5.32 -1.70 12.55
C LEU A 237 -6.38 -0.73 12.01
N SER A 238 -7.46 -0.49 12.75
CA SER A 238 -8.40 0.58 12.40
C SER A 238 -7.72 1.95 12.51
N GLN A 239 -8.24 2.95 11.80
CA GLN A 239 -7.63 4.28 11.71
C GLN A 239 -7.40 4.93 13.08
N ASP A 240 -8.33 4.69 14.01
CA ASP A 240 -8.31 5.17 15.38
C ASP A 240 -7.48 4.31 16.34
N GLY A 241 -6.99 3.15 15.89
CA GLY A 241 -6.21 2.22 16.70
C GLY A 241 -7.01 1.34 17.65
N GLN A 242 -8.35 1.36 17.60
CA GLN A 242 -9.20 0.63 18.57
C GLN A 242 -9.41 -0.85 18.21
N MET A 243 -9.32 -1.20 16.93
CA MET A 243 -9.55 -2.55 16.44
C MET A 243 -8.35 -3.10 15.70
N LEU A 244 -8.08 -4.38 15.91
CA LEU A 244 -7.00 -5.12 15.27
C LEU A 244 -7.57 -6.37 14.59
N ALA A 245 -7.44 -6.45 13.27
CA ALA A 245 -7.71 -7.66 12.50
C ALA A 245 -6.41 -8.45 12.32
N THR A 246 -6.44 -9.76 12.52
CA THR A 246 -5.27 -10.64 12.42
C THR A 246 -5.59 -11.89 11.62
N ALA A 247 -4.64 -12.33 10.81
CA ALA A 247 -4.66 -13.61 10.13
C ALA A 247 -3.34 -14.33 10.32
N SER A 248 -3.40 -15.65 10.39
CA SER A 248 -2.22 -16.48 10.54
C SER A 248 -1.84 -17.20 9.24
N SER A 249 -0.71 -17.91 9.25
CA SER A 249 -0.23 -18.72 8.14
C SER A 249 -1.17 -19.86 7.70
N LYS A 250 -2.20 -20.17 8.50
CA LYS A 250 -3.31 -21.03 8.08
C LYS A 250 -4.31 -20.28 7.19
N GLY A 251 -4.53 -18.99 7.43
CA GLY A 251 -5.36 -18.09 6.63
C GLY A 251 -6.85 -18.46 6.52
N THR A 252 -7.34 -19.47 7.23
CA THR A 252 -8.75 -19.90 7.20
C THR A 252 -9.67 -18.95 7.97
N LEU A 253 -9.12 -18.33 9.03
CA LEU A 253 -9.84 -17.46 9.96
C LEU A 253 -9.14 -16.10 10.04
N VAL A 254 -9.96 -15.06 10.14
CA VAL A 254 -9.53 -13.71 10.49
C VAL A 254 -10.18 -13.35 11.81
N ARG A 255 -9.38 -12.87 12.76
CA ARG A 255 -9.83 -12.53 14.11
C ARG A 255 -9.69 -11.05 14.38
N ILE A 256 -10.74 -10.47 14.93
CA ILE A 256 -10.87 -9.05 15.21
C ILE A 256 -10.84 -8.85 16.72
N TYR A 257 -9.91 -8.03 17.21
CA TYR A 257 -9.67 -7.78 18.61
C TYR A 257 -9.89 -6.32 18.98
N ASN A 258 -10.30 -6.08 20.22
CA ASN A 258 -10.18 -4.77 20.86
C ASN A 258 -8.73 -4.58 21.29
N THR A 259 -8.11 -3.48 20.90
CA THR A 259 -6.69 -3.22 21.19
C THR A 259 -6.43 -2.79 22.64
N ALA A 260 -7.43 -2.22 23.32
CA ALA A 260 -7.29 -1.64 24.65
C ALA A 260 -7.27 -2.70 25.77
N ASP A 261 -8.10 -3.74 25.65
CA ASP A 261 -8.18 -4.85 26.61
C ASP A 261 -7.68 -6.19 26.05
N GLY A 262 -7.57 -6.33 24.72
CA GLY A 262 -7.12 -7.56 24.05
C GLY A 262 -8.22 -8.59 23.83
N SER A 263 -9.49 -8.25 24.08
CA SER A 263 -10.63 -9.15 23.89
C SER A 263 -10.87 -9.46 22.41
N LEU A 264 -11.24 -10.71 22.12
CA LEU A 264 -11.69 -11.13 20.79
C LEU A 264 -13.12 -10.62 20.59
N LEU A 265 -13.32 -9.70 19.66
CA LEU A 265 -14.62 -9.12 19.32
C LEU A 265 -15.39 -9.99 18.33
N GLN A 266 -14.70 -10.51 17.32
CA GLN A 266 -15.32 -11.26 16.23
C GLN A 266 -14.32 -12.21 15.57
N GLU A 267 -14.80 -13.34 15.08
CA GLU A 267 -14.05 -14.29 14.26
C GLU A 267 -14.84 -14.54 12.97
N VAL A 268 -14.20 -14.26 11.83
CA VAL A 268 -14.80 -14.47 10.50
C VAL A 268 -14.01 -15.52 9.73
N ARG A 269 -14.72 -16.27 8.89
CA ARG A 269 -14.13 -17.34 8.10
C ARG A 269 -13.96 -16.89 6.65
N ARG A 270 -12.71 -16.89 6.19
CA ARG A 270 -12.38 -16.65 4.78
C ARG A 270 -12.69 -17.86 3.91
N GLY A 271 -12.38 -19.06 4.39
CA GLY A 271 -12.69 -20.30 3.67
C GLY A 271 -12.33 -21.55 4.46
N ALA A 272 -12.56 -22.72 3.86
CA ALA A 272 -12.21 -24.01 4.45
C ALA A 272 -10.71 -24.32 4.29
N ASP A 273 -10.16 -24.07 3.10
CA ASP A 273 -8.78 -24.42 2.78
C ASP A 273 -7.78 -23.40 3.29
N ARG A 274 -6.53 -23.84 3.51
CA ARG A 274 -5.41 -22.95 3.80
C ARG A 274 -5.23 -21.92 2.68
N ALA A 275 -4.94 -20.67 3.05
CA ALA A 275 -4.61 -19.61 2.12
C ALA A 275 -3.51 -18.71 2.71
N GLU A 276 -2.69 -18.16 1.83
CA GLU A 276 -1.81 -17.04 2.19
C GLU A 276 -2.60 -15.73 2.13
N ILE A 277 -2.71 -15.03 3.26
CA ILE A 277 -3.39 -13.73 3.33
C ILE A 277 -2.39 -12.64 2.93
N TYR A 278 -2.74 -11.87 1.90
CA TYR A 278 -1.91 -10.77 1.39
C TYR A 278 -2.24 -9.46 2.08
N SER A 279 -3.53 -9.14 2.23
CA SER A 279 -3.95 -7.86 2.82
C SER A 279 -5.24 -7.98 3.63
N LEU A 280 -5.32 -7.13 4.65
CA LEU A 280 -6.48 -6.87 5.49
C LEU A 280 -6.68 -5.37 5.52
N ALA A 281 -7.92 -4.88 5.39
CA ALA A 281 -8.21 -3.45 5.50
C ALA A 281 -9.55 -3.22 6.18
N PHE A 282 -9.59 -2.33 7.17
CA PHE A 282 -10.83 -1.83 7.74
C PHE A 282 -11.40 -0.72 6.86
N SER A 283 -12.72 -0.63 6.79
CA SER A 283 -13.37 0.60 6.34
C SER A 283 -13.12 1.74 7.34
N SER A 284 -13.20 2.99 6.89
CA SER A 284 -12.95 4.17 7.73
C SER A 284 -13.85 4.24 8.97
N ASN A 285 -15.07 3.68 8.88
CA ASN A 285 -16.03 3.58 9.97
C ASN A 285 -15.96 2.25 10.75
N ALA A 286 -14.98 1.39 10.46
CA ALA A 286 -14.76 0.08 11.07
C ALA A 286 -15.99 -0.87 11.03
N GLN A 287 -16.93 -0.66 10.09
CA GLN A 287 -18.07 -1.54 9.88
C GLN A 287 -17.78 -2.70 8.93
N TRP A 288 -16.70 -2.61 8.15
CA TRP A 288 -16.34 -3.59 7.14
C TRP A 288 -14.86 -3.97 7.22
N LEU A 289 -14.57 -5.21 6.86
CA LEU A 289 -13.21 -5.73 6.71
C LEU A 289 -13.07 -6.36 5.34
N ALA A 290 -12.12 -5.89 4.54
CA ALA A 290 -11.72 -6.49 3.28
C ALA A 290 -10.52 -7.42 3.50
N VAL A 291 -10.50 -8.55 2.81
CA VAL A 291 -9.46 -9.58 2.91
C VAL A 291 -9.10 -10.08 1.52
N SER A 292 -7.82 -10.05 1.14
CA SER A 292 -7.30 -10.68 -0.07
C SER A 292 -6.36 -11.85 0.26
N SER A 293 -6.30 -12.84 -0.63
CA SER A 293 -5.47 -14.03 -0.46
C SER A 293 -5.00 -14.62 -1.79
N ASP A 294 -4.15 -15.64 -1.72
CA ASP A 294 -3.71 -16.47 -2.85
C ASP A 294 -4.84 -17.27 -3.55
N LYS A 295 -6.06 -17.23 -3.03
CA LYS A 295 -7.25 -17.90 -3.61
C LYS A 295 -8.00 -17.10 -4.67
N GLY A 296 -7.40 -16.03 -5.19
CA GLY A 296 -7.98 -15.23 -6.27
C GLY A 296 -9.35 -14.63 -5.94
N THR A 297 -9.65 -14.41 -4.65
CA THR A 297 -10.93 -13.85 -4.20
C THR A 297 -10.70 -12.82 -3.10
N VAL A 298 -11.27 -11.64 -3.27
CA VAL A 298 -11.40 -10.63 -2.21
C VAL A 298 -12.72 -10.84 -1.49
N HIS A 299 -12.68 -10.89 -0.17
CA HIS A 299 -13.84 -11.04 0.69
C HIS A 299 -14.09 -9.75 1.46
N VAL A 300 -15.35 -9.31 1.56
CA VAL A 300 -15.79 -8.24 2.47
C VAL A 300 -16.67 -8.84 3.55
N PHE A 301 -16.34 -8.56 4.81
CA PHE A 301 -17.08 -9.01 5.99
C PHE A 301 -17.75 -7.83 6.68
N SER A 302 -18.99 -8.05 7.14
CA SER A 302 -19.64 -7.13 8.06
C SER A 302 -19.09 -7.31 9.47
N LEU A 303 -18.71 -6.20 10.10
CA LEU A 303 -18.25 -6.18 11.48
C LEU A 303 -19.41 -5.79 12.39
N LYS A 304 -19.73 -6.66 13.35
CA LYS A 304 -20.89 -6.50 14.25
C LYS A 304 -20.58 -5.68 15.50
N THR A 305 -19.42 -5.03 15.54
CA THR A 305 -19.01 -4.27 16.71
C THR A 305 -19.59 -2.86 16.67
N ASN A 306 -20.26 -2.47 17.75
CA ASN A 306 -20.71 -1.09 17.91
C ASN A 306 -19.48 -0.22 18.15
N ALA A 307 -19.10 0.56 17.14
CA ALA A 307 -18.25 1.73 17.33
C ALA A 307 -19.03 2.75 18.19
N GLY A 308 -18.92 2.64 19.51
CA GLY A 308 -19.44 3.62 20.46
C GLY A 308 -20.67 3.19 21.26
N SER A 309 -20.41 2.60 22.43
CA SER A 309 -21.13 3.02 23.64
C SER A 309 -20.12 3.02 24.79
N PRO A 310 -19.76 4.19 25.37
CA PRO A 310 -19.06 4.18 26.64
C PRO A 310 -19.93 3.45 27.66
N SER A 311 -19.30 2.65 28.51
CA SER A 311 -19.93 1.91 29.59
C SER A 311 -20.72 2.86 30.50
N ILE A 312 -22.01 3.05 30.21
CA ILE A 312 -22.97 3.50 31.21
C ILE A 312 -23.37 2.26 31.96
N THR A 313 -22.93 2.18 33.22
CA THR A 313 -23.50 1.35 34.27
C THR A 313 -25.02 1.49 34.24
N ARG A 314 -25.71 0.58 33.55
CA ARG A 314 -27.17 0.45 33.68
C ARG A 314 -27.43 -0.45 34.87
N SER A 315 -27.86 0.20 35.95
CA SER A 315 -28.61 -0.41 37.03
C SER A 315 -29.74 -1.29 36.48
N ARG A 316 -29.88 -2.46 37.08
CA ARG A 316 -30.95 -3.43 36.85
C ARG A 316 -32.32 -2.77 37.07
N SER A 317 -33.19 -2.85 36.08
CA SER A 317 -34.63 -2.88 36.29
C SER A 317 -35.23 -3.86 35.29
N ALA A 318 -35.90 -4.88 35.83
CA ALA A 318 -36.51 -5.97 35.08
C ALA A 318 -37.82 -5.52 34.43
N SER A 319 -38.01 -5.88 33.16
CA SER A 319 -39.33 -6.11 32.56
C SER A 319 -39.19 -6.97 31.30
N GLU A 320 -40.22 -7.78 31.07
CA GLU A 320 -40.30 -9.03 30.30
C GLU A 320 -40.18 -8.95 28.75
N PRO A 321 -40.01 -10.09 28.04
CA PRO A 321 -39.65 -10.09 26.63
C PRO A 321 -40.88 -10.10 25.71
N VAL A 322 -40.84 -9.26 24.66
CA VAL A 322 -41.74 -9.33 23.50
C VAL A 322 -41.06 -10.18 22.43
N VAL A 323 -41.68 -11.32 22.10
CA VAL A 323 -41.26 -12.24 21.04
C VAL A 323 -41.85 -11.78 19.71
N SER A 324 -41.01 -11.63 18.68
CA SER A 324 -41.44 -11.58 17.28
C SER A 324 -40.70 -12.64 16.46
N PRO A 325 -41.34 -13.31 15.49
CA PRO A 325 -40.92 -14.64 15.04
C PRO A 325 -40.37 -14.58 13.62
N HIS A 326 -39.05 -14.70 13.45
CA HIS A 326 -38.50 -15.18 12.17
C HIS A 326 -37.27 -16.07 12.44
N SER A 327 -37.54 -17.37 12.32
CA SER A 327 -36.63 -18.46 11.96
C SER A 327 -35.26 -18.52 12.64
N SER A 328 -35.21 -19.19 13.79
CA SER A 328 -34.02 -19.97 14.16
C SER A 328 -34.46 -21.40 14.45
N LEU A 329 -34.00 -22.36 13.65
CA LEU A 329 -34.04 -23.78 14.03
C LEU A 329 -33.06 -24.00 15.18
N SER A 330 -33.51 -23.68 16.38
CA SER A 330 -32.77 -23.88 17.63
C SER A 330 -32.95 -25.31 18.14
N PHE A 331 -32.55 -26.34 17.37
CA PHE A 331 -32.68 -27.74 17.80
C PHE A 331 -31.51 -28.67 17.50
N ILE A 332 -30.33 -28.17 17.08
CA ILE A 332 -29.10 -29.01 16.99
C ILE A 332 -27.86 -28.20 17.40
N LYS A 333 -27.77 -27.78 18.66
CA LYS A 333 -26.57 -27.08 19.20
C LYS A 333 -25.48 -28.01 19.75
N GLY A 334 -25.65 -29.34 19.66
CA GLY A 334 -24.78 -30.31 20.33
C GLY A 334 -23.86 -31.16 19.44
N VAL A 335 -24.03 -31.17 18.10
CA VAL A 335 -23.36 -32.18 17.24
C VAL A 335 -22.78 -31.61 15.93
N LEU A 336 -22.99 -30.33 15.60
CA LEU A 336 -22.41 -29.76 14.37
C LEU A 336 -20.97 -29.26 14.61
N PRO A 337 -20.02 -29.56 13.71
CA PRO A 337 -18.69 -28.97 13.73
C PRO A 337 -18.77 -27.43 13.77
N LYS A 338 -17.89 -26.77 14.56
CA LYS A 338 -17.81 -25.30 14.71
C LYS A 338 -17.76 -24.50 13.39
N TYR A 339 -17.46 -25.16 12.27
CA TYR A 339 -17.52 -24.57 10.93
C TYR A 339 -18.94 -24.11 10.55
N PHE A 340 -20.00 -24.82 10.95
CA PHE A 340 -21.38 -24.48 10.59
C PHE A 340 -21.92 -23.22 11.28
N SER A 341 -21.26 -22.74 12.34
CA SER A 341 -21.59 -21.48 13.02
C SER A 341 -20.68 -20.32 12.63
N SER A 342 -19.90 -20.47 11.56
CA SER A 342 -18.92 -19.45 11.14
C SER A 342 -19.62 -18.29 10.44
N GLU A 343 -19.06 -17.09 10.56
CA GLU A 343 -19.51 -15.91 9.83
C GLU A 343 -18.75 -15.79 8.52
N TRP A 344 -19.48 -15.67 7.41
CA TRP A 344 -18.95 -15.68 6.05
C TRP A 344 -18.95 -14.25 5.48
N SER A 345 -18.24 -14.05 4.37
CA SER A 345 -18.19 -12.76 3.69
C SER A 345 -19.57 -12.37 3.17
N VAL A 346 -19.94 -11.10 3.34
CA VAL A 346 -21.16 -10.54 2.73
C VAL A 346 -20.98 -10.40 1.23
N ALA A 347 -19.79 -10.02 0.77
CA ALA A 347 -19.52 -9.78 -0.64
C ALA A 347 -18.15 -10.31 -1.05
N GLN A 348 -18.01 -10.64 -2.33
CA GLN A 348 -16.78 -11.17 -2.90
C GLN A 348 -16.49 -10.65 -4.30
N PHE A 349 -15.21 -10.56 -4.66
CA PHE A 349 -14.76 -10.22 -6.01
C PHE A 349 -13.70 -11.22 -6.45
N ARG A 350 -13.80 -11.75 -7.67
CA ARG A 350 -12.85 -12.71 -8.22
C ARG A 350 -11.74 -11.99 -8.98
N LEU A 351 -10.51 -12.42 -8.73
CA LEU A 351 -9.28 -11.89 -9.31
C LEU A 351 -8.56 -13.00 -10.06
N VAL A 352 -7.56 -12.61 -10.84
CA VAL A 352 -6.67 -13.57 -11.49
C VAL A 352 -5.83 -14.28 -10.42
N GLU A 353 -5.82 -15.61 -10.44
CA GLU A 353 -5.00 -16.39 -9.52
C GLU A 353 -3.49 -16.24 -9.83
N GLY A 354 -2.65 -16.40 -8.81
CA GLY A 354 -1.18 -16.34 -8.95
C GLY A 354 -0.56 -14.95 -8.81
N SER A 355 -1.36 -13.89 -8.73
CA SER A 355 -0.89 -12.52 -8.43
C SER A 355 -1.18 -12.14 -6.97
N GLN A 356 -0.42 -11.17 -6.46
CA GLN A 356 -0.60 -10.62 -5.10
C GLN A 356 -1.40 -9.33 -5.17
N TYR A 357 -2.41 -9.23 -4.31
CA TYR A 357 -3.32 -8.10 -4.28
C TYR A 357 -3.40 -7.48 -2.89
N ILE A 358 -3.25 -6.16 -2.80
CA ILE A 358 -3.57 -5.38 -1.60
C ILE A 358 -4.93 -4.71 -1.76
N VAL A 359 -5.66 -4.56 -0.65
CA VAL A 359 -7.02 -4.03 -0.65
C VAL A 359 -7.14 -2.83 0.28
N ALA A 360 -8.03 -1.92 -0.07
CA ALA A 360 -8.46 -0.82 0.79
C ALA A 360 -9.92 -0.48 0.50
N PHE A 361 -10.62 0.17 1.44
CA PHE A 361 -11.92 0.75 1.13
C PHE A 361 -11.72 2.11 0.46
N GLY A 362 -12.44 2.34 -0.64
CA GLY A 362 -12.45 3.61 -1.35
C GLY A 362 -13.23 4.69 -0.61
N HIS A 363 -13.09 5.94 -1.07
CA HIS A 363 -13.83 7.09 -0.52
C HIS A 363 -15.30 7.08 -0.95
N GLN A 364 -15.60 6.47 -2.09
CA GLN A 364 -16.97 6.25 -2.54
C GLN A 364 -17.65 5.19 -1.66
N LYS A 365 -18.94 5.41 -1.40
CA LYS A 365 -19.71 4.55 -0.49
C LYS A 365 -19.71 3.09 -0.97
N ASN A 366 -19.40 2.18 -0.06
CA ASN A 366 -19.37 0.73 -0.29
C ASN A 366 -18.47 0.32 -1.46
N THR A 367 -17.31 0.97 -1.60
CA THR A 367 -16.32 0.60 -2.62
C THR A 367 -15.06 0.01 -2.00
N VAL A 368 -14.45 -0.93 -2.71
CA VAL A 368 -13.15 -1.51 -2.42
C VAL A 368 -12.24 -1.19 -3.59
N VAL A 369 -11.04 -0.67 -3.29
CA VAL A 369 -9.96 -0.49 -4.25
C VAL A 369 -8.98 -1.65 -4.07
N ILE A 370 -8.61 -2.28 -5.18
CA ILE A 370 -7.74 -3.47 -5.22
C ILE A 370 -6.55 -3.16 -6.13
N LEU A 371 -5.33 -3.35 -5.63
CA LEU A 371 -4.09 -3.15 -6.38
C LEU A 371 -3.33 -4.46 -6.49
N GLY A 372 -2.95 -4.85 -7.71
CA GLY A 372 -2.19 -6.06 -8.00
C GLY A 372 -0.73 -5.77 -8.33
N ILE A 373 0.18 -6.65 -7.92
CA ILE A 373 1.61 -6.60 -8.32
C ILE A 373 1.84 -6.85 -9.82
N ASP A 374 0.78 -7.26 -10.54
CA ASP A 374 0.70 -7.34 -11.99
C ASP A 374 0.33 -5.98 -12.66
N GLY A 375 0.27 -4.90 -11.88
CA GLY A 375 -0.08 -3.56 -12.34
C GLY A 375 -1.58 -3.29 -12.41
N SER A 376 -2.42 -4.22 -11.98
CA SER A 376 -3.87 -4.02 -12.01
C SER A 376 -4.37 -3.08 -10.91
N PHE A 377 -5.34 -2.25 -11.26
CA PHE A 377 -6.15 -1.43 -10.38
C PHE A 377 -7.61 -1.81 -10.64
N TYR A 378 -8.35 -2.15 -9.59
CA TYR A 378 -9.80 -2.33 -9.66
C TYR A 378 -10.48 -1.41 -8.65
N GLN A 379 -11.60 -0.82 -9.04
CA GLN A 379 -12.57 -0.27 -8.10
C GLN A 379 -13.85 -1.09 -8.20
N CYS A 380 -14.25 -1.70 -7.09
CA CYS A 380 -15.41 -2.59 -7.02
C CYS A 380 -16.42 -2.05 -6.01
N GLN A 381 -17.71 -2.12 -6.32
CA GLN A 381 -18.80 -1.77 -5.41
C GLN A 381 -19.46 -3.04 -4.87
N PHE A 382 -19.75 -3.04 -3.57
CA PHE A 382 -20.51 -4.13 -2.94
C PHE A 382 -21.88 -3.64 -2.44
N ASP A 383 -22.88 -4.52 -2.49
CA ASP A 383 -24.17 -4.29 -1.87
C ASP A 383 -24.08 -4.65 -0.37
N PRO A 384 -24.22 -3.68 0.56
CA PRO A 384 -24.11 -3.95 1.99
C PRO A 384 -25.32 -4.68 2.59
N VAL A 385 -26.44 -4.76 1.86
CA VAL A 385 -27.69 -5.39 2.30
C VAL A 385 -27.80 -6.80 1.76
N ASN A 386 -27.69 -6.96 0.43
CA ASN A 386 -27.88 -8.26 -0.22
C ASN A 386 -26.56 -9.03 -0.36
N GLY A 387 -25.41 -8.35 -0.29
CA GLY A 387 -24.12 -8.99 -0.47
C GLY A 387 -23.92 -9.53 -1.89
N GLY A 388 -23.18 -10.63 -2.01
CA GLY A 388 -22.96 -11.34 -3.27
C GLY A 388 -21.69 -10.91 -4.02
N GLU A 389 -21.71 -11.06 -5.34
CA GLU A 389 -20.59 -10.65 -6.19
C GLU A 389 -20.53 -9.12 -6.30
N MET A 390 -19.33 -8.56 -6.14
CA MET A 390 -19.11 -7.12 -6.28
C MET A 390 -19.14 -6.72 -7.75
N THR A 391 -19.69 -5.54 -8.03
CA THR A 391 -19.69 -4.94 -9.37
C THR A 391 -18.37 -4.21 -9.60
N GLN A 392 -17.63 -4.56 -10.65
CA GLN A 392 -16.48 -3.75 -11.08
C GLN A 392 -16.97 -2.43 -11.68
N LEU A 393 -16.54 -1.31 -11.09
CA LEU A 393 -16.83 0.04 -11.57
C LEU A 393 -15.73 0.54 -12.52
N GLU A 394 -14.48 0.23 -12.20
CA GLU A 394 -13.32 0.75 -12.92
C GLU A 394 -12.20 -0.31 -12.94
N TYR A 395 -11.44 -0.36 -14.02
CA TYR A 395 -10.23 -1.17 -14.16
C TYR A 395 -9.17 -0.45 -14.96
N HIS A 396 -7.93 -0.47 -14.46
CA HIS A 396 -6.74 0.03 -15.16
C HIS A 396 -5.59 -0.96 -15.00
N ASN A 397 -4.65 -0.96 -15.95
CA ASN A 397 -3.32 -1.53 -15.73
C ASN A 397 -2.27 -0.44 -15.83
N PHE A 398 -1.74 0.00 -14.69
CA PHE A 398 -0.84 1.17 -14.61
C PHE A 398 0.61 0.89 -15.03
N LEU A 399 0.91 -0.35 -15.42
CA LEU A 399 2.19 -0.73 -16.03
C LEU A 399 2.15 -0.74 -17.55
N LYS A 400 0.96 -0.88 -18.13
CA LYS A 400 0.78 -0.85 -19.58
C LYS A 400 0.52 0.59 -20.00
N PRO A 401 1.24 1.12 -21.00
CA PRO A 401 0.82 2.34 -21.65
C PRO A 401 -0.62 2.12 -22.12
N GLU A 402 -1.54 3.05 -21.84
CA GLU A 402 -2.84 3.04 -22.52
C GLU A 402 -2.54 2.96 -24.02
N ALA A 403 -3.05 1.93 -24.68
CA ALA A 403 -2.98 1.87 -26.13
C ALA A 403 -3.71 3.12 -26.62
N ALA A 404 -2.97 4.06 -27.22
CA ALA A 404 -3.58 5.19 -27.90
C ALA A 404 -4.55 4.60 -28.93
N PHE A 405 -5.85 4.79 -28.69
CA PHE A 405 -6.92 4.39 -29.59
C PHE A 405 -6.85 5.18 -30.89
#